data_AF-A0A929ZKZ3-F1
#
_entry.id   AF-A0A929ZKZ3-F1
#
_cell.length_a   1.000
_cell.length_b   1.000
_cell.length_c   1.000
_cell.angle_alpha   90.00
_cell.angle_beta   90.00
_cell.angle_gamma   90.00
#
_symmetry.space_group_name_H-M   'P 1'
#
loop_
_entity.id
_entity.type
_entity.pdbx_description
1 polymer ?
#
loop_
_entity_poly.entity_id
_entity_poly.type
_entity_poly.pdbx_seq_one_letter_code
_entity_poly.pdbx_strand_id
1 'polypeptide(L)'
;NAVYDYCETNDAISRVWLKSKLYGPAMAFFLVVEAEKQEQDILTKIHEAAVPHAKDLPVEVVFINDELRKNVIKEAVAMYDRNISF
;
A
#
# COMPACT_ATOMS: atom_id res chain seq x y z
N ASN A 1 -4.03 12.55 2.16
CA ASN A 1 -4.49 11.15 2.38
C ASN A 1 -3.38 10.53 3.19
N ALA A 2 -3.57 10.17 4.46
CA ALA A 2 -2.45 9.95 5.39
C ALA A 2 -1.35 8.99 4.87
N VAL A 3 -1.74 7.94 4.13
CA VAL A 3 -0.78 7.04 3.47
C VAL A 3 -0.02 7.75 2.36
N TYR A 4 -0.70 8.51 1.51
CA TYR A 4 -0.09 9.32 0.45
C TYR A 4 0.87 10.36 1.03
N ASP A 5 0.43 11.09 2.05
CA ASP A 5 1.20 12.17 2.68
C ASP A 5 2.49 11.61 3.32
N TYR A 6 2.42 10.41 3.93
CA TYR A 6 3.62 9.70 4.38
C TYR A 6 4.54 9.30 3.20
N CYS A 7 3.97 8.79 2.11
CA CYS A 7 4.76 8.37 0.95
C CYS A 7 5.51 9.54 0.30
N GLU A 8 4.94 10.75 0.28
CA GLU A 8 5.65 11.96 -0.20
C GLU A 8 6.86 12.33 0.65
N THR A 9 6.91 11.92 1.92
CA THR A 9 8.05 12.19 2.82
C THR A 9 9.13 11.11 2.78
N ASN A 10 8.92 10.03 2.04
CA ASN A 10 9.83 8.88 1.99
C ASN A 10 10.16 8.50 0.54
N ASP A 11 11.30 9.01 0.08
CA ASP A 11 11.79 8.78 -1.28
C ASP A 11 12.08 7.31 -1.57
N ALA A 12 12.23 6.43 -0.58
CA ALA A 12 12.45 5.01 -0.83
C ALA A 12 11.21 4.31 -1.40
N ILE A 13 10.02 4.91 -1.27
CA ILE A 13 8.76 4.36 -1.77
C ILE A 13 8.55 4.84 -3.20
N SER A 14 8.46 3.89 -4.14
CA SER A 14 8.18 4.16 -5.54
C SER A 14 6.68 4.25 -5.79
N ARG A 15 5.92 3.25 -5.35
CA ARG A 15 4.47 3.16 -5.56
C ARG A 15 3.74 2.48 -4.43
N VAL A 16 2.48 2.86 -4.21
CA VAL A 16 1.57 2.14 -3.33
C VAL A 16 0.23 1.93 -4.03
N TRP A 17 -0.33 0.74 -3.92
CA TRP A 17 -1.67 0.41 -4.38
C TRP A 17 -2.55 0.05 -3.20
N LEU A 18 -3.75 0.62 -3.15
CA LEU A 18 -4.80 0.21 -2.22
C LEU A 18 -5.77 -0.75 -2.91
N LYS A 19 -6.00 -1.91 -2.28
CA LYS A 19 -6.96 -2.92 -2.69
C LYS A 19 -7.83 -3.32 -1.50
N SER A 20 -8.98 -3.91 -1.81
CA SER A 20 -9.82 -4.62 -0.83
C SER A 20 -9.61 -6.11 -1.00
N LYS A 21 -9.36 -6.84 0.09
CA LYS A 21 -9.25 -8.29 0.13
C LYS A 21 -10.39 -8.85 0.98
N LEU A 22 -11.04 -9.91 0.52
CA LEU A 22 -12.03 -10.63 1.33
C LEU A 22 -11.30 -11.63 2.23
N TYR A 23 -11.65 -11.63 3.51
CA TYR A 23 -11.16 -12.55 4.52
C TYR A 23 -12.37 -13.22 5.18
N GLY A 24 -12.83 -14.32 4.56
CA GLY A 24 -14.10 -14.94 4.93
C GLY A 24 -15.27 -13.98 4.69
N PRO A 25 -16.14 -13.71 5.68
CA PRO A 25 -17.25 -12.76 5.54
C PRO A 25 -16.83 -11.28 5.67
N ALA A 26 -15.58 -11.00 6.08
CA ALA A 26 -15.10 -9.65 6.34
C ALA A 26 -14.24 -9.10 5.20
N MET A 27 -14.18 -7.77 5.07
CA MET A 27 -13.30 -7.06 4.14
C MET A 27 -12.08 -6.53 4.90
N ALA A 28 -10.92 -6.56 4.26
CA ALA A 28 -9.69 -5.95 4.75
C ALA A 28 -9.12 -4.98 3.70
N PHE A 29 -8.48 -3.92 4.15
CA PHE A 29 -7.64 -3.09 3.31
C PHE A 29 -6.30 -3.77 3.09
N PHE A 30 -5.89 -3.85 1.82
CA PHE A 30 -4.66 -4.49 1.39
C PHE A 30 -3.83 -3.46 0.63
N LEU A 31 -2.75 -3.01 1.26
CA LEU A 31 -1.81 -2.06 0.70
C LEU A 31 -0.59 -2.82 0.17
N VAL A 32 -0.32 -2.65 -1.12
CA VAL A 32 0.85 -3.24 -1.77
C VAL A 32 1.86 -2.13 -2.03
N VAL A 33 3.10 -2.33 -1.61
CA VAL A 33 4.15 -1.30 -1.59
C VAL A 33 5.29 -1.72 -2.51
N GLU A 34 5.62 -0.86 -3.47
CA GLU A 34 6.85 -0.94 -4.26
C GLU A 34 7.85 0.07 -3.70
N ALA A 35 9.00 -0.42 -3.23
CA ALA A 35 10.06 0.40 -2.65
C ALA A 35 11.43 -0.05 -3.19
N GLU A 36 12.41 0.85 -3.18
CA GLU A 36 13.78 0.57 -3.62
C GLU A 36 14.45 -0.48 -2.73
N LYS A 37 14.09 -0.50 -1.44
CA LYS A 37 14.53 -1.50 -0.45
C LYS A 37 13.33 -1.99 0.35
N GLN A 38 13.30 -3.30 0.61
CA GLN A 38 12.25 -3.93 1.42
C GLN A 38 12.57 -3.82 2.91
N GLU A 39 12.51 -2.61 3.45
CA GLU A 39 12.75 -2.34 4.86
C GLU A 39 11.45 -2.45 5.65
N GLN A 40 11.43 -3.30 6.70
CA GLN A 40 10.22 -3.58 7.46
C GLN A 40 9.59 -2.31 8.07
N ASP A 41 10.39 -1.31 8.41
CA ASP A 41 9.92 -0.02 8.93
C ASP A 41 8.95 0.68 7.97
N ILE A 42 9.16 0.57 6.65
CA ILE A 42 8.27 1.14 5.63
C ILE A 42 6.87 0.55 5.75
N LEU A 43 6.75 -0.78 5.90
CA LEU A 43 5.44 -1.44 6.04
C LEU A 43 4.75 -1.02 7.34
N THR A 44 5.50 -0.96 8.44
CA THR A 44 4.99 -0.53 9.76
C THR A 44 4.43 0.88 9.69
N LYS A 45 5.19 1.83 9.12
CA LYS A 45 4.78 3.24 9.01
C LYS A 45 3.55 3.43 8.11
N ILE A 46 3.48 2.72 6.99
CA ILE A 46 2.30 2.75 6.11
C ILE A 46 1.08 2.17 6.84
N HIS A 47 1.26 1.08 7.57
CA HIS A 47 0.20 0.47 8.37
C HIS A 47 -0.30 1.44 9.44
N GLU A 48 0.60 2.06 10.21
CA GLU A 48 0.27 3.08 11.21
C GLU A 48 -0.46 4.28 10.62
N ALA A 49 -0.09 4.72 9.41
CA ALA A 49 -0.78 5.79 8.70
C ALA A 49 -2.18 5.38 8.21
N ALA A 50 -2.40 4.10 7.89
CA ALA A 50 -3.65 3.60 7.33
C ALA A 50 -4.70 3.23 8.39
N VAL A 51 -4.29 2.63 9.52
CA VAL A 51 -5.20 2.11 10.56
C VAL A 51 -6.21 3.14 11.09
N PRO A 52 -5.83 4.40 11.40
CA PRO A 52 -6.79 5.39 11.91
C PRO A 52 -7.94 5.68 10.93
N HIS A 53 -7.72 5.42 9.64
CA HIS A 53 -8.71 5.65 8.58
C HIS A 53 -9.45 4.38 8.17
N ALA A 54 -9.10 3.22 8.75
CA ALA A 54 -9.61 1.93 8.34
C ALA A 54 -11.00 1.58 8.88
N LYS A 55 -11.55 2.37 9.82
CA LYS A 55 -12.90 2.19 10.41
C LYS A 55 -13.16 0.74 10.85
N ASP A 56 -12.25 0.20 11.66
CA ASP A 56 -12.27 -1.16 12.21
C ASP A 56 -12.06 -2.30 11.18
N LEU A 57 -11.79 -1.98 9.92
CA LEU A 57 -11.36 -2.98 8.94
C LEU A 57 -9.88 -3.34 9.16
N PRO A 58 -9.51 -4.64 9.08
CA PRO A 58 -8.11 -5.04 9.11
C PRO A 58 -7.31 -4.36 7.99
N VAL A 59 -6.08 -3.98 8.29
CA VAL A 59 -5.13 -3.44 7.31
C VAL A 59 -3.96 -4.40 7.18
N GLU A 60 -3.71 -4.86 5.96
CA GLU A 60 -2.56 -5.69 5.61
C GLU A 60 -1.67 -4.88 4.66
N VAL A 61 -0.37 -4.76 4.98
CA VAL A 61 0.60 -4.03 4.17
C VAL A 61 1.73 -4.98 3.80
N VAL A 62 2.02 -5.11 2.51
CA VAL A 62 3.05 -6.02 2.00
C VAL A 62 3.88 -5.36 0.91
N PHE A 63 5.11 -5.83 0.74
CA PHE A 63 5.88 -5.48 -0.45
C PHE A 63 5.36 -6.20 -1.69
N ILE A 64 5.44 -5.52 -2.82
CA ILE A 64 5.12 -6.11 -4.11
C ILE A 64 6.08 -7.26 -4.42
N ASN A 65 5.52 -8.32 -5.01
CA ASN A 65 6.27 -9.40 -5.63
C ASN A 65 5.65 -9.71 -7.01
N ASP A 66 6.26 -10.63 -7.76
CA ASP A 66 5.81 -10.98 -9.12
C ASP A 66 4.38 -11.53 -9.17
N GLU A 67 3.98 -12.28 -8.14
CA GLU A 67 2.63 -12.84 -8.04
C GLU A 67 1.60 -11.73 -7.85
N LEU A 68 1.83 -10.84 -6.87
CA LEU A 68 0.96 -9.70 -6.58
C LEU A 68 0.89 -8.76 -7.79
N ARG A 69 2.02 -8.51 -8.46
CA ARG A 69 2.05 -7.68 -9.67
C ARG A 69 1.14 -8.24 -10.77
N LYS A 70 1.22 -9.54 -11.04
CA LYS A 70 0.45 -10.21 -12.11
C LYS A 70 -1.01 -10.42 -11.75
N ASN A 71 -1.32 -10.77 -10.50
CA ASN A 71 -2.65 -11.25 -10.12
C ASN A 71 -3.50 -10.20 -9.40
N VAL A 72 -2.87 -9.30 -8.63
CA VAL A 72 -3.57 -8.32 -7.79
C VAL A 72 -3.49 -6.91 -8.37
N ILE A 73 -2.31 -6.49 -8.82
CA ILE A 73 -2.11 -5.14 -9.35
C ILE A 73 -2.61 -5.06 -10.79
N LYS A 74 -2.13 -5.91 -11.71
CA LYS A 74 -2.49 -5.87 -13.13
C LYS A 74 -2.32 -4.45 -13.70
N GLU A 75 -3.39 -3.87 -14.26
CA GLU A 75 -3.43 -2.51 -14.81
C GLU A 75 -3.96 -1.47 -13.79
N ALA A 76 -3.93 -1.79 -12.50
CA ALA A 76 -4.43 -0.90 -11.49
C ALA A 76 -3.57 0.34 -11.33
N VAL A 77 -4.23 1.49 -11.28
CA VAL A 77 -3.62 2.77 -10.95
C VAL A 77 -3.16 2.74 -9.50
N ALA A 78 -1.92 3.16 -9.26
CA ALA A 78 -1.37 3.30 -7.93
C ALA A 78 -2.05 4.46 -7.22
N MET A 79 -2.34 4.30 -5.92
CA MET A 79 -2.85 5.43 -5.12
C MET A 79 -1.74 6.46 -4.88
N TYR A 80 -0.49 6.02 -4.88
CA TYR A 80 0.71 6.84 -4.83
C TYR A 80 1.70 6.33 -5.88
N ASP A 81 2.26 7.23 -6.68
CA ASP A 81 3.36 6.97 -7.61
C ASP A 81 4.29 8.17 -7.61
N ARG A 82 5.53 7.96 -7.15
CA ARG A 82 6.56 9.00 -7.06
C ARG A 82 6.87 9.65 -8.43
N ASN A 83 6.64 8.92 -9.53
CA ASN A 83 6.96 9.39 -10.88
C ASN A 83 5.77 10.04 -11.61
N ILE A 84 4.58 10.06 -11.01
CA ILE A 84 3.45 10.81 -11.57
C ILE A 84 3.63 12.27 -11.18
N SER A 85 4.19 13.05 -12.11
CA SER A 85 4.10 14.50 -12.08
C SER A 85 2.71 14.91 -12.57
N PHE A 86 1.91 15.55 -11.70
CA PHE A 86 0.70 16.27 -12.12
C PHE A 86 1.07 17.65 -12.65
#